data_AF-A0A4Q9I0I4-F1
#
_entry.id   AF-A0A4Q9I0I4-F1
#
_cell.length_a   1.000
_cell.length_b   1.000
_cell.length_c   1.000
_cell.angle_alpha   90.00
_cell.angle_beta   90.00
_cell.angle_gamma   90.00
#
_symmetry.space_group_name_H-M   'P 1'
#
loop_
_entity.id
_entity.type
_entity.pdbx_description
1 polymer ?
#
loop_
_entity_poly.entity_id
_entity_poly.type
_entity_poly.pdbx_seq_one_letter_code
_entity_poly.pdbx_strand_id
1 'polypeptide(L)'
;MALLDLYRSLGIADERISNAIQGASGFPVDRLAHVGVHVRQQNRRYGEKGEPKIVVTATALVPPQSPQGAWSLLGWSSTNPVWRPYRSAQNAFHSRPYPEPSAESTSYRQKWDGAADMVERALSDLVDELDGIPYTVTVDTQSARRMWDGLPNIRLGEQPKPTGGDGNRSRYRLPGARLGADAPEAVIRLNTEDEEVPQPVSVTHLGKKDGAEPVEKDTSTLLFEVATDFGTPVWLLCNVPRAYDGSGAGRLGSKRTRWEAEKSVQSEDRSKRRKGEMPQNFYAMTATEILPIGGPSDEAREALAAMTARLCHQTLFWSDRARYPVPLHAARQMDLDHPQYRREAVDTEPGTGDEEEATE
;
A
#
# COMPACT_ATOMS: atom_id res chain seq x y z
N MET A 1 6.41 -20.33 6.02
CA MET A 1 5.39 -19.26 6.06
C MET A 1 4.97 -18.90 7.49
N ALA A 2 4.52 -19.85 8.33
CA ALA A 2 4.09 -19.55 9.71
C ALA A 2 5.17 -18.85 10.58
N LEU A 3 6.44 -19.24 10.47
CA LEU A 3 7.53 -18.58 11.21
C LEU A 3 7.78 -17.14 10.77
N LEU A 4 7.71 -16.86 9.47
CA LEU A 4 7.86 -15.51 8.93
C LEU A 4 6.69 -14.60 9.35
N ASP A 5 5.47 -15.15 9.41
CA ASP A 5 4.31 -14.43 9.92
C ASP A 5 4.43 -14.12 11.42
N LEU A 6 4.97 -15.05 12.21
CA LEU A 6 5.30 -14.80 13.62
C LEU A 6 6.35 -13.69 13.76
N TYR A 7 7.44 -13.74 12.99
CA TYR A 7 8.47 -12.69 13.00
C TYR A 7 7.94 -11.33 12.58
N ARG A 8 7.03 -11.28 11.59
CA ARG A 8 6.31 -10.07 11.23
C ARG A 8 5.50 -9.52 12.41
N SER A 9 4.70 -10.35 13.09
CA SER A 9 3.90 -9.89 14.24
C SER A 9 4.79 -9.36 15.38
N LEU A 10 5.99 -9.95 15.56
CA LEU A 10 6.98 -9.46 16.52
C LEU A 10 7.72 -8.18 16.05
N GLY A 11 7.54 -7.75 14.80
CA GLY A 11 8.21 -6.59 14.22
C GLY A 11 9.70 -6.80 13.96
N ILE A 12 10.13 -8.05 13.75
CA ILE A 12 11.54 -8.38 13.52
C ILE A 12 11.88 -8.08 12.06
N ALA A 13 12.85 -7.19 11.84
CA ALA A 13 13.50 -7.00 10.55
C ALA A 13 14.78 -7.84 10.47
N ASP A 14 15.02 -8.46 9.32
CA ASP A 14 16.25 -9.21 9.03
C ASP A 14 17.12 -8.48 7.99
N GLU A 15 18.27 -9.06 7.66
CA GLU A 15 19.23 -8.47 6.71
C GLU A 15 18.64 -8.21 5.31
N ARG A 16 17.53 -8.86 4.92
CA ARG A 16 16.88 -8.58 3.63
C ARG A 16 16.38 -7.14 3.56
N ILE A 17 15.92 -6.60 4.69
CA ILE A 17 15.48 -5.21 4.80
C ILE A 17 16.68 -4.27 4.67
N SER A 18 17.77 -4.55 5.40
CA SER A 18 19.02 -3.79 5.26
C SER A 18 19.51 -3.76 3.82
N ASN A 19 19.57 -4.93 3.16
CA ASN A 19 20.01 -5.07 1.78
C ASN A 19 19.07 -4.40 0.78
N ALA A 20 17.77 -4.32 1.07
CA ALA A 20 16.81 -3.60 0.22
C ALA A 20 16.88 -2.08 0.39
N ILE A 21 17.33 -1.57 1.53
CA ILE A 21 17.49 -0.13 1.72
C ILE A 21 18.82 0.31 1.12
N GLN A 22 19.90 -0.46 1.34
CA GLN A 22 21.19 -0.25 0.71
C GLN A 22 21.05 -0.24 -0.82
N GLY A 23 21.43 0.87 -1.44
CA GLY A 23 21.38 1.07 -2.89
C GLY A 23 22.61 1.81 -3.37
N ALA A 24 22.86 1.76 -4.68
CA ALA A 24 23.99 2.46 -5.31
C ALA A 24 23.76 3.98 -5.49
N SER A 25 22.68 4.54 -4.92
CA SER A 25 22.34 5.95 -5.04
C SER A 25 23.20 6.81 -4.12
N GLY A 26 23.51 8.04 -4.55
CA GLY A 26 24.28 9.00 -3.74
C GLY A 26 23.54 9.56 -2.53
N PHE A 27 22.21 9.42 -2.46
CA PHE A 27 21.39 9.88 -1.35
C PHE A 27 21.29 8.81 -0.23
N PRO A 28 21.56 9.15 1.05
CA PRO A 28 21.69 8.19 2.15
C PRO A 28 20.33 7.77 2.72
N VAL A 29 19.55 7.04 1.92
CA VAL A 29 18.24 6.50 2.34
C VAL A 29 18.33 5.58 3.57
N ASP A 30 19.48 4.96 3.80
CA ASP A 30 19.79 4.10 4.94
C ASP A 30 19.93 4.84 6.28
N ARG A 31 19.97 6.18 6.25
CA ARG A 31 20.00 7.03 7.44
C ARG A 31 18.65 7.68 7.76
N LEU A 32 17.63 7.37 6.96
CA LEU A 32 16.28 7.90 7.16
C LEU A 32 15.41 6.86 7.87
N ALA A 33 14.52 7.32 8.74
CA ALA A 33 13.40 6.50 9.16
C ALA A 33 12.32 6.48 8.06
N HIS A 34 11.73 5.31 7.80
CA HIS A 34 10.69 5.15 6.78
C HIS A 34 9.33 4.88 7.44
N VAL A 35 8.45 5.87 7.38
CA VAL A 35 7.12 5.82 8.00
C VAL A 35 6.09 5.37 6.97
N GLY A 36 5.19 4.48 7.35
CA GLY A 36 4.04 4.09 6.55
C GLY A 36 2.75 4.39 7.30
N VAL A 37 1.84 5.13 6.68
CA VAL A 37 0.54 5.49 7.27
C VAL A 37 -0.58 4.82 6.50
N HIS A 38 -1.31 3.95 7.19
CA HIS A 38 -2.49 3.26 6.67
C HIS A 38 -3.75 3.87 7.26
N VAL A 39 -4.73 4.08 6.39
CA VAL A 39 -6.01 4.68 6.76
C VAL A 39 -7.12 3.87 6.12
N ARG A 40 -8.18 3.60 6.85
CA ARG A 40 -9.36 2.92 6.32
C ARG A 40 -10.63 3.51 6.88
N GLN A 41 -11.57 3.80 5.99
CA GLN A 41 -12.95 4.03 6.39
C GLN A 41 -13.64 2.66 6.49
N GLN A 42 -14.11 2.31 7.68
CA GLN A 42 -14.90 1.11 7.90
C GLN A 42 -16.36 1.39 7.53
N ASN A 43 -16.87 0.60 6.58
CA ASN A 43 -18.28 0.66 6.20
C ASN A 43 -19.17 0.19 7.34
N ARG A 44 -20.40 0.68 7.36
CA ARG A 44 -21.41 0.28 8.35
C ARG A 44 -21.87 -1.14 8.09
N ARG A 45 -22.16 -1.88 9.16
CA ARG A 45 -22.92 -3.13 9.05
C ARG A 45 -24.39 -2.85 8.79
N TYR A 46 -25.07 -3.84 8.21
CA TYR A 46 -26.53 -3.84 8.14
C TYR A 46 -27.12 -3.80 9.56
N GLY A 47 -27.96 -2.81 9.86
CA GLY A 47 -28.57 -2.61 11.17
C GLY A 47 -27.79 -1.72 12.16
N GLU A 48 -26.51 -1.45 11.92
CA GLU A 48 -25.74 -0.51 12.76
C GLU A 48 -26.13 0.94 12.45
N LYS A 49 -26.51 1.69 13.51
CA LYS A 49 -26.74 3.14 13.46
C LYS A 49 -25.47 3.87 13.86
N GLY A 50 -25.21 5.03 13.24
CA GLY A 50 -24.02 5.85 13.50
C GLY A 50 -23.21 6.12 12.24
N GLU A 51 -22.10 6.83 12.41
CA GLU A 51 -21.24 7.25 11.31
C GLU A 51 -20.14 6.23 11.01
N PRO A 52 -19.62 6.13 9.77
CA PRO A 52 -18.50 5.27 9.44
C PRO A 52 -17.26 5.60 10.29
N LYS A 53 -16.56 4.56 10.76
CA LYS A 53 -15.35 4.71 11.58
C LYS A 53 -14.14 4.94 10.69
N ILE A 54 -13.24 5.83 11.10
CA ILE A 54 -11.93 5.98 10.44
C ILE A 54 -10.89 5.34 11.34
N VAL A 55 -10.21 4.32 10.82
CA VAL A 55 -9.12 3.64 11.49
C VAL A 55 -7.81 4.13 10.88
N VAL A 56 -6.91 4.63 11.72
CA VAL A 56 -5.56 5.03 11.34
C VAL A 56 -4.56 4.19 12.10
N THR A 57 -3.61 3.61 11.38
CA THR A 57 -2.42 2.93 11.93
C THR A 57 -1.18 3.46 11.22
N ALA A 58 -0.07 3.52 11.93
CA ALA A 58 1.20 3.94 11.36
C ALA A 58 2.33 3.06 11.88
N THR A 59 3.38 2.89 11.09
CA THR A 59 4.62 2.26 11.53
C THR A 59 5.82 3.05 11.04
N ALA A 60 6.93 2.97 11.76
CA ALA A 60 8.20 3.59 11.39
C ALA A 60 9.29 2.53 11.41
N LEU A 61 9.93 2.33 10.26
CA LEU A 61 11.12 1.49 10.12
C LEU A 61 12.34 2.38 10.38
N VAL A 62 13.00 2.20 11.52
CA VAL A 62 14.03 3.10 12.06
C VAL A 62 15.42 2.48 11.86
N PRO A 63 16.39 3.25 11.34
CA PRO A 63 17.75 2.76 11.11
C PRO A 63 18.46 2.44 12.44
N PRO A 64 19.41 1.50 12.43
CA PRO A 64 20.20 1.20 13.62
C PRO A 64 21.15 2.37 13.97
N GLN A 65 21.34 2.63 15.26
CA GLN A 65 22.32 3.62 15.74
C GLN A 65 23.78 3.21 15.50
N SER A 66 24.03 1.91 15.30
CA SER A 66 25.37 1.36 15.03
C SER A 66 25.38 0.58 13.72
N PRO A 67 26.50 0.53 12.97
CA PRO A 67 26.59 -0.21 11.70
C PRO A 67 26.29 -1.72 11.80
N GLN A 68 26.50 -2.35 12.96
CA GLN A 68 26.15 -3.77 13.18
C GLN A 68 24.75 -3.96 13.79
N GLY A 69 23.98 -2.88 13.97
CA GLY A 69 22.65 -2.94 14.55
C GLY A 69 21.61 -3.41 13.54
N ALA A 70 20.47 -3.89 14.05
CA ALA A 70 19.32 -4.24 13.23
C ALA A 70 18.37 -3.04 13.11
N TRP A 71 17.69 -2.96 11.96
CA TRP A 71 16.54 -2.07 11.81
C TRP A 71 15.46 -2.41 12.84
N SER A 72 14.81 -1.38 13.36
CA SER A 72 13.71 -1.55 14.32
C SER A 72 12.40 -1.05 13.73
N LEU A 73 11.29 -1.65 14.16
CA LEU A 73 9.95 -1.26 13.71
C LEU A 73 9.16 -0.73 14.91
N LEU A 74 8.74 0.53 14.81
CA LEU A 74 7.78 1.15 15.72
C LEU A 74 6.37 1.05 15.14
N GLY A 75 5.37 1.04 16.01
CA GLY A 75 3.97 1.10 15.62
C GLY A 75 3.20 2.13 16.43
N TRP A 76 2.13 2.62 15.82
CA TRP A 76 1.20 3.61 16.38
C TRP A 76 -0.22 3.32 15.86
N SER A 77 -1.23 3.68 16.65
CA SER A 77 -2.64 3.53 16.24
C SER A 77 -3.53 4.60 16.82
N SER A 78 -4.60 4.94 16.10
CA SER A 78 -5.60 5.91 16.52
C SER A 78 -6.30 5.60 17.86
N THR A 79 -6.42 4.33 18.25
CA THR A 79 -7.05 3.93 19.53
C THR A 79 -6.07 3.90 20.71
N ASN A 80 -4.76 3.92 20.41
CA ASN A 80 -3.68 4.01 21.39
C ASN A 80 -2.54 4.85 20.79
N PRO A 81 -2.66 6.19 20.89
CA PRO A 81 -1.83 7.12 20.12
C PRO A 81 -0.46 7.32 20.79
N VAL A 82 0.33 6.26 20.87
CA VAL A 82 1.68 6.27 21.44
C VAL A 82 2.58 5.39 20.60
N TRP A 83 3.67 5.97 20.09
CA TRP A 83 4.71 5.21 19.42
C TRP A 83 5.40 4.27 20.40
N ARG A 84 5.60 3.02 19.96
CA ARG A 84 6.26 1.98 20.75
C ARG A 84 6.76 0.87 19.81
N PRO A 85 7.61 -0.06 20.28
CA PRO A 85 7.99 -1.21 19.48
C PRO A 85 6.77 -1.93 18.89
N TYR A 86 6.83 -2.29 17.61
CA TYR A 86 5.70 -2.76 16.81
C TYR A 86 4.87 -3.86 17.50
N ARG A 87 5.53 -4.87 18.10
CA ARG A 87 4.86 -5.93 18.88
C ARG A 87 3.96 -5.39 20.00
N SER A 88 4.42 -4.35 20.69
CA SER A 88 3.70 -3.72 21.80
C SER A 88 2.58 -2.82 21.29
N ALA A 89 2.79 -2.14 20.16
CA ALA A 89 1.78 -1.34 19.49
C ALA A 89 0.63 -2.20 18.98
N GLN A 90 0.94 -3.31 18.32
CA GLN A 90 -0.03 -4.26 17.79
C GLN A 90 -0.92 -4.82 18.90
N ASN A 91 -0.33 -5.33 19.99
CA ASN A 91 -1.09 -5.85 21.13
C ASN A 91 -1.99 -4.78 21.76
N ALA A 92 -1.47 -3.56 21.93
CA ALA A 92 -2.22 -2.48 22.53
C ALA A 92 -3.38 -2.00 21.64
N PHE A 93 -3.20 -2.00 20.32
CA PHE A 93 -4.25 -1.74 19.34
C PHE A 93 -5.32 -2.84 19.38
N HIS A 94 -4.91 -4.11 19.29
CA HIS A 94 -5.80 -5.28 19.24
C HIS A 94 -6.59 -5.53 20.54
N SER A 95 -6.11 -4.98 21.68
CA SER A 95 -6.82 -5.05 22.95
C SER A 95 -7.98 -4.05 23.09
N ARG A 96 -8.13 -3.11 22.16
CA ARG A 96 -9.15 -2.05 22.20
C ARG A 96 -10.14 -2.20 21.04
N PRO A 97 -11.39 -1.78 21.19
CA PRO A 97 -12.28 -1.67 20.05
C PRO A 97 -11.80 -0.56 19.10
N TYR A 98 -12.21 -0.62 17.84
CA TYR A 98 -12.06 0.50 16.91
C TYR A 98 -12.70 1.78 17.45
N PRO A 99 -12.22 2.95 17.02
CA PRO A 99 -12.73 4.23 17.49
C PRO A 99 -14.25 4.31 17.35
N GLU A 100 -14.92 4.82 18.38
CA GLU A 100 -16.34 5.12 18.29
C GLU A 100 -16.56 6.39 17.45
N PRO A 101 -17.66 6.47 16.68
CA PRO A 101 -18.03 7.70 16.00
C PRO A 101 -18.21 8.82 17.04
N SER A 102 -17.84 10.05 16.68
CA SER A 102 -18.14 11.21 17.53
C SER A 102 -19.65 11.31 17.77
N ALA A 103 -20.06 11.65 19.00
CA ALA A 103 -21.46 11.94 19.31
C ALA A 103 -21.95 13.23 18.62
N GLU A 104 -21.03 14.09 18.21
CA GLU A 104 -21.33 15.31 17.48
C GLU A 104 -21.44 15.05 15.98
N SER A 105 -22.51 15.55 15.37
CA SER A 105 -22.66 15.57 13.91
C SER A 105 -21.58 16.46 13.31
N THR A 106 -20.52 15.84 12.80
CA THR A 106 -19.43 16.51 12.10
C THR A 106 -19.63 16.35 10.60
N SER A 107 -19.27 17.38 9.83
CA SER A 107 -19.34 17.27 8.38
C SER A 107 -18.38 16.19 7.87
N TYR A 108 -18.68 15.61 6.70
CA TYR A 108 -17.81 14.59 6.09
C TYR A 108 -16.36 15.06 5.95
N ARG A 109 -16.15 16.32 5.57
CA ARG A 109 -14.82 16.96 5.47
C ARG A 109 -14.13 17.08 6.82
N GLN A 110 -14.83 17.53 7.87
CA GLN A 110 -14.29 17.68 9.22
C GLN A 110 -13.77 16.35 9.78
N LYS A 111 -14.38 15.22 9.43
CA LYS A 111 -13.90 13.89 9.85
C LYS A 111 -12.54 13.56 9.26
N TRP A 112 -12.36 13.80 7.96
CA TRP A 112 -11.07 13.58 7.30
C TRP A 112 -10.00 14.58 7.73
N ASP A 113 -10.38 15.83 8.03
CA ASP A 113 -9.48 16.80 8.69
C ASP A 113 -9.08 16.31 10.09
N GLY A 114 -10.02 15.74 10.86
CA GLY A 114 -9.75 15.15 12.17
C GLY A 114 -8.83 13.94 12.10
N ALA A 115 -9.00 13.07 11.10
CA ALA A 115 -8.06 11.98 10.86
C ALA A 115 -6.67 12.50 10.48
N ALA A 116 -6.60 13.54 9.63
CA ALA A 116 -5.34 14.18 9.27
C ALA A 116 -4.65 14.78 10.50
N ASP A 117 -5.40 15.46 11.38
CA ASP A 117 -4.92 15.94 12.68
C ASP A 117 -4.30 14.85 13.53
N MET A 118 -4.93 13.67 13.59
CA MET A 118 -4.38 12.55 14.35
C MET A 118 -3.02 12.12 13.79
N VAL A 119 -2.86 12.13 12.46
CA VAL A 119 -1.58 11.81 11.83
C VAL A 119 -0.54 12.91 12.07
N GLU A 120 -0.91 14.20 11.98
CA GLU A 120 0.03 15.30 12.28
C GLU A 120 0.55 15.21 13.72
N ARG A 121 -0.33 14.90 14.69
CA ARG A 121 0.09 14.67 16.09
C ARG A 121 0.98 13.45 16.21
N ALA A 122 0.63 12.34 15.56
CA ALA A 122 1.46 11.15 15.55
C ALA A 122 2.86 11.45 14.97
N LEU A 123 2.95 12.21 13.89
CA LEU A 123 4.24 12.59 13.31
C LEU A 123 5.01 13.56 14.22
N SER A 124 4.33 14.48 14.90
CA SER A 124 4.96 15.34 15.92
C SER A 124 5.56 14.51 17.06
N ASP A 125 4.81 13.55 17.61
CA ASP A 125 5.29 12.66 18.67
C ASP A 125 6.43 11.75 18.18
N LEU A 126 6.44 11.39 16.90
CA LEU A 126 7.48 10.57 16.29
C LEU A 126 8.83 11.31 16.23
N VAL A 127 8.83 12.63 16.03
CA VAL A 127 10.06 13.43 15.96
C VAL A 127 10.87 13.28 17.24
N ASP A 128 10.20 13.31 18.40
CA ASP A 128 10.84 13.09 19.70
C ASP A 128 11.41 11.67 19.83
N GLU A 129 10.68 10.66 19.35
CA GLU A 129 11.12 9.25 19.36
C GLU A 129 12.30 8.96 18.42
N LEU A 130 12.43 9.75 17.34
CA LEU A 130 13.50 9.60 16.36
C LEU A 130 14.81 10.28 16.77
N ASP A 131 14.81 11.11 17.82
CA ASP A 131 16.00 11.79 18.34
C ASP A 131 16.85 12.46 17.24
N GLY A 132 16.18 13.21 16.36
CA GLY A 132 16.80 13.93 15.25
C GLY A 132 17.10 13.09 13.99
N ILE A 133 16.70 11.81 13.95
CA ILE A 133 16.76 11.01 12.72
C ILE A 133 15.70 11.55 11.73
N PRO A 134 16.11 12.06 10.54
CA PRO A 134 15.16 12.50 9.52
C PRO A 134 14.32 11.34 8.98
N TYR A 135 13.14 11.64 8.46
CA TYR A 135 12.18 10.60 8.07
C TYR A 135 11.39 10.92 6.80
N THR A 136 10.84 9.88 6.20
CA THR A 136 9.92 9.95 5.05
C THR A 136 8.57 9.37 5.41
N VAL A 137 7.49 9.86 4.80
CA VAL A 137 6.13 9.33 5.02
C VAL A 137 5.57 8.71 3.74
N THR A 138 5.25 7.43 3.78
CA THR A 138 4.63 6.69 2.68
C THR A 138 3.13 6.49 2.94
N VAL A 139 2.31 6.80 1.94
CA VAL A 139 0.85 6.67 2.01
C VAL A 139 0.29 5.97 0.78
N ASP A 140 -0.76 5.17 0.98
CA ASP A 140 -1.61 4.70 -0.11
C ASP A 140 -2.57 5.82 -0.53
N THR A 141 -2.41 6.31 -1.76
CA THR A 141 -3.19 7.42 -2.33
C THR A 141 -4.69 7.14 -2.26
N GLN A 142 -5.14 5.94 -2.61
CA GLN A 142 -6.56 5.66 -2.72
C GLN A 142 -7.27 5.88 -1.37
N SER A 143 -6.61 5.44 -0.31
CA SER A 143 -7.10 5.49 1.06
C SER A 143 -6.87 6.86 1.72
N ALA A 144 -5.74 7.52 1.43
CA ALA A 144 -5.29 8.73 2.11
C ALA A 144 -5.70 10.04 1.44
N ARG A 145 -6.05 10.05 0.14
CA ARG A 145 -6.29 11.29 -0.64
C ARG A 145 -7.41 12.19 -0.12
N ARG A 146 -8.28 11.67 0.74
CA ARG A 146 -9.34 12.46 1.38
C ARG A 146 -8.82 13.30 2.55
N MET A 147 -7.70 12.92 3.15
CA MET A 147 -7.11 13.66 4.27
C MET A 147 -6.27 14.83 3.81
N TRP A 148 -5.53 14.65 2.71
CA TRP A 148 -4.53 15.60 2.24
C TRP A 148 -4.79 16.04 0.81
N ASP A 149 -4.86 17.36 0.63
CA ASP A 149 -5.23 17.98 -0.65
C ASP A 149 -4.17 17.82 -1.75
N GLY A 150 -2.92 17.51 -1.41
CA GLY A 150 -1.81 17.34 -2.35
C GLY A 150 -1.62 15.91 -2.87
N LEU A 151 -2.43 14.95 -2.42
CA LEU A 151 -2.35 13.55 -2.87
C LEU A 151 -3.18 13.21 -4.12
N PRO A 152 -4.36 13.81 -4.38
CA PRO A 152 -5.13 13.53 -5.60
C PRO A 152 -4.37 13.90 -6.89
N ASN A 153 -4.50 13.06 -7.92
CA ASN A 153 -3.82 13.23 -9.22
C ASN A 153 -4.06 14.61 -9.84
N ILE A 154 -5.31 15.09 -9.76
CA ILE A 154 -5.73 16.39 -10.32
C ILE A 154 -5.00 17.60 -9.70
N ARG A 155 -4.35 17.42 -8.54
CA ARG A 155 -3.65 18.49 -7.81
C ARG A 155 -2.14 18.29 -7.75
N LEU A 156 -1.61 17.25 -8.41
CA LEU A 156 -0.16 17.07 -8.52
C LEU A 156 0.44 18.23 -9.31
N GLY A 157 1.55 18.78 -8.81
CA GLY A 157 2.21 19.95 -9.43
C GLY A 157 1.53 21.29 -9.16
N GLU A 158 0.35 21.34 -8.51
CA GLU A 158 -0.24 22.61 -8.09
C GLU A 158 0.61 23.26 -7.00
N GLN A 159 0.95 24.54 -7.20
CA GLN A 159 1.55 25.38 -6.16
C GLN A 159 0.60 25.48 -4.95
N PRO A 160 1.14 25.56 -3.71
CA PRO A 160 0.31 25.64 -2.52
C PRO A 160 -0.60 26.86 -2.59
N LYS A 161 -1.90 26.63 -2.82
CA LYS A 161 -2.92 27.63 -2.51
C LYS A 161 -3.16 27.62 -1.00
N PRO A 162 -3.56 28.76 -0.39
CA PRO A 162 -3.97 28.77 1.01
C PRO A 162 -5.03 27.68 1.24
N THR A 163 -4.72 26.72 2.11
CA THR A 163 -5.59 25.59 2.38
C THR A 163 -6.83 26.06 3.16
N GLY A 164 -8.00 25.50 2.87
CA GLY A 164 -9.25 25.83 3.56
C GLY A 164 -10.02 27.07 3.08
N GLY A 165 -9.62 27.71 1.97
CA GLY A 165 -10.36 28.85 1.39
C GLY A 165 -11.68 28.48 0.69
N ASP A 166 -11.76 27.26 0.16
CA ASP A 166 -12.98 26.70 -0.44
C ASP A 166 -13.48 25.57 0.47
N GLY A 167 -14.77 25.56 0.87
CA GLY A 167 -15.33 24.62 1.85
C GLY A 167 -15.22 23.12 1.53
N ASN A 168 -14.64 22.75 0.38
CA ASN A 168 -14.38 21.36 -0.04
C ASN A 168 -12.88 20.99 -0.07
N ARG A 169 -11.98 21.90 0.30
CA ARG A 169 -10.53 21.68 0.38
C ARG A 169 -10.12 21.26 1.78
N SER A 170 -9.24 20.26 1.89
CA SER A 170 -8.54 19.95 3.13
C SER A 170 -7.74 21.15 3.59
N ARG A 171 -7.69 21.36 4.90
CA ARG A 171 -6.75 22.31 5.48
C ARG A 171 -5.31 21.75 5.49
N TYR A 172 -5.13 20.45 5.26
CA TYR A 172 -3.85 19.75 5.18
C TYR A 172 -3.45 19.48 3.73
N ARG A 173 -2.21 19.78 3.38
CA ARG A 173 -1.69 19.57 2.02
C ARG A 173 -1.03 18.21 1.86
N LEU A 174 -0.11 17.88 2.76
CA LEU A 174 0.64 16.62 2.79
C LEU A 174 0.85 16.22 4.26
N PRO A 175 1.04 14.93 4.57
CA PRO A 175 1.34 14.46 5.93
C PRO A 175 2.57 15.16 6.51
N GLY A 176 2.45 15.72 7.71
CA GLY A 176 3.56 16.32 8.46
C GLY A 176 4.03 17.68 7.93
N ALA A 177 3.44 18.20 6.86
CA ALA A 177 3.89 19.44 6.23
C ALA A 177 3.77 20.68 7.15
N ARG A 178 2.97 20.60 8.22
CA ARG A 178 2.79 21.68 9.20
C ARG A 178 3.85 21.69 10.30
N LEU A 179 4.69 20.65 10.38
CA LEU A 179 5.74 20.53 11.39
C LEU A 179 6.97 21.42 11.10
N GLY A 180 7.01 22.10 9.94
CA GLY A 180 8.05 23.07 9.64
C GLY A 180 9.42 22.41 9.49
N ALA A 181 10.36 22.72 10.39
CA ALA A 181 11.71 22.14 10.38
C ALA A 181 11.69 20.63 10.64
N ASP A 182 10.67 20.13 11.35
CA ASP A 182 10.49 18.72 11.68
C ASP A 182 9.59 17.99 10.67
N ALA A 183 9.30 18.61 9.52
CA ALA A 183 8.53 17.99 8.45
C ALA A 183 9.30 16.81 7.83
N PRO A 184 8.60 15.81 7.25
CA PRO A 184 9.28 14.73 6.55
C PRO A 184 10.09 15.24 5.36
N GLU A 185 11.25 14.63 5.11
CA GLU A 185 12.13 14.90 3.96
C GLU A 185 11.37 14.75 2.64
N ALA A 186 10.50 13.75 2.58
CA ALA A 186 9.62 13.52 1.46
C ALA A 186 8.37 12.75 1.87
N VAL A 187 7.29 12.97 1.11
CA VAL A 187 6.08 12.15 1.17
C VAL A 187 6.04 11.25 -0.05
N ILE A 188 6.09 9.94 0.16
CA ILE A 188 6.04 8.94 -0.91
C ILE A 188 4.58 8.55 -1.13
N ARG A 189 4.03 9.04 -2.22
CA ARG A 189 2.68 8.69 -2.69
C ARG A 189 2.75 7.37 -3.45
N LEU A 190 1.97 6.38 -3.02
CA LEU A 190 1.79 5.11 -3.72
C LEU A 190 0.40 5.00 -4.31
N ASN A 191 0.30 4.56 -5.57
CA ASN A 191 -0.98 4.21 -6.18
C ASN A 191 -0.91 2.79 -6.74
N THR A 192 -1.92 1.98 -6.42
CA THR A 192 -2.03 0.59 -6.89
C THR A 192 -3.36 0.32 -7.57
N GLU A 193 -4.13 1.37 -7.88
CA GLU A 193 -5.44 1.26 -8.51
C GLU A 193 -5.30 1.05 -10.01
N ASP A 194 -5.77 -0.10 -10.47
CA ASP A 194 -5.68 -0.53 -11.87
C ASP A 194 -6.42 0.42 -12.84
N GLU A 195 -7.35 1.24 -12.34
CA GLU A 195 -8.08 2.27 -13.12
C GLU A 195 -7.31 3.60 -13.21
N GLU A 196 -6.39 3.88 -12.28
CA GLU A 196 -5.64 5.14 -12.21
C GLU A 196 -4.18 4.97 -12.64
N VAL A 197 -3.64 3.75 -12.54
CA VAL A 197 -2.25 3.44 -12.86
C VAL A 197 -2.19 2.75 -14.23
N PRO A 198 -1.33 3.23 -15.16
CA PRO A 198 -1.13 2.57 -16.44
C PRO A 198 -0.74 1.10 -16.29
N GLN A 199 -1.39 0.22 -17.03
CA GLN A 199 -1.06 -1.21 -17.05
C GLN A 199 0.03 -1.47 -18.10
N PRO A 200 1.21 -1.97 -17.69
CA PRO A 200 2.24 -2.38 -18.63
C PRO A 200 1.73 -3.52 -19.53
N VAL A 201 2.14 -3.57 -20.79
CA VAL A 201 1.76 -4.65 -21.73
C VAL A 201 2.97 -5.44 -22.25
N SER A 202 4.12 -4.77 -22.40
CA SER A 202 5.40 -5.39 -22.70
C SER A 202 6.53 -4.47 -22.23
N VAL A 203 7.76 -4.98 -22.26
CA VAL A 203 8.97 -4.19 -21.98
C VAL A 203 10.00 -4.44 -23.06
N THR A 204 10.54 -3.36 -23.60
CA THR A 204 11.66 -3.40 -24.54
C THR A 204 12.94 -3.01 -23.82
N HIS A 205 13.89 -3.94 -23.73
CA HIS A 205 15.22 -3.65 -23.24
C HIS A 205 16.09 -3.14 -24.39
N LEU A 206 16.44 -1.87 -24.35
CA LEU A 206 17.47 -1.32 -25.21
C LEU A 206 18.82 -1.92 -24.80
N GLY A 207 19.54 -2.53 -25.75
CA GLY A 207 20.82 -3.13 -25.45
C GLY A 207 21.83 -2.08 -24.96
N LYS A 208 22.69 -2.46 -24.00
CA LYS A 208 23.67 -1.54 -23.38
C LYS A 208 24.81 -1.08 -24.31
N LYS A 209 24.88 -1.60 -25.55
CA LYS A 209 25.93 -1.30 -26.52
C LYS A 209 25.29 -0.70 -27.77
N ASP A 210 25.95 0.26 -28.39
CA ASP A 210 25.52 0.82 -29.67
C ASP A 210 25.40 -0.29 -30.72
N GLY A 211 24.24 -0.36 -31.39
CA GLY A 211 23.91 -1.37 -32.38
C GLY A 211 23.40 -2.70 -31.83
N ALA A 212 23.19 -2.83 -30.51
CA ALA A 212 22.53 -3.99 -29.95
C ALA A 212 21.01 -3.93 -30.22
N GLU A 213 20.48 -4.99 -30.82
CA GLU A 213 19.04 -5.10 -31.12
C GLU A 213 18.21 -5.03 -29.83
N PRO A 214 17.12 -4.24 -29.81
CA PRO A 214 16.19 -4.22 -28.68
C PRO A 214 15.60 -5.60 -28.44
N VAL A 215 15.59 -6.03 -27.17
CA VAL A 215 14.98 -7.31 -26.77
C VAL A 215 13.64 -7.04 -26.12
N GLU A 216 12.57 -7.45 -26.78
CA GLU A 216 11.22 -7.41 -26.21
C GLU A 216 11.01 -8.57 -25.24
N LYS A 217 10.38 -8.28 -24.11
CA LYS A 217 9.91 -9.25 -23.12
C LYS A 217 8.45 -9.00 -22.78
N ASP A 218 7.70 -10.08 -22.68
CA ASP A 218 6.29 -10.06 -22.30
C ASP A 218 6.06 -9.58 -20.86
N THR A 219 7.08 -9.69 -20.00
CA THR A 219 6.94 -9.37 -18.57
C THR A 219 8.14 -8.59 -18.05
N SER A 220 7.90 -7.74 -17.05
CA SER A 220 8.94 -7.07 -16.31
C SER A 220 8.58 -6.93 -14.85
N THR A 221 9.63 -6.85 -14.06
CA THR A 221 9.60 -6.72 -12.62
C THR A 221 10.40 -5.51 -12.13
N LEU A 222 10.83 -4.67 -13.07
CA LEU A 222 11.69 -3.52 -12.85
C LEU A 222 10.88 -2.26 -12.55
N LEU A 223 11.59 -1.28 -11.99
CA LEU A 223 11.12 0.09 -11.84
C LEU A 223 11.48 0.88 -13.10
N PHE A 224 10.51 1.61 -13.65
CA PHE A 224 10.72 2.52 -14.78
C PHE A 224 10.40 3.93 -14.36
N GLU A 225 11.29 4.87 -14.64
CA GLU A 225 10.93 6.28 -14.63
C GLU A 225 10.12 6.59 -15.89
N VAL A 226 8.96 7.20 -15.71
CA VAL A 226 8.07 7.60 -16.78
C VAL A 226 8.19 9.10 -16.97
N ALA A 227 8.66 9.50 -18.14
CA ALA A 227 8.55 10.87 -18.59
C ALA A 227 7.08 11.22 -18.79
N THR A 228 6.60 12.24 -18.08
CA THR A 228 5.21 12.71 -18.19
C THR A 228 5.18 14.03 -18.95
N ASP A 229 4.15 14.22 -19.77
CA ASP A 229 3.92 15.48 -20.50
C ASP A 229 3.63 16.67 -19.54
N PHE A 230 3.34 16.38 -18.27
CA PHE A 230 3.02 17.35 -17.22
C PHE A 230 4.21 17.65 -16.29
N GLY A 231 5.40 17.15 -16.62
CA GLY A 231 6.69 17.66 -16.12
C GLY A 231 7.22 17.06 -14.81
N THR A 232 6.42 16.35 -14.00
CA THR A 232 6.95 15.63 -12.82
C THR A 232 7.11 14.15 -13.19
N PRO A 233 8.33 13.59 -13.19
CA PRO A 233 8.52 12.17 -13.45
C PRO A 233 7.85 11.34 -12.35
N VAL A 234 7.34 10.19 -12.76
CA VAL A 234 6.69 9.21 -11.88
C VAL A 234 7.37 7.87 -12.11
N TRP A 235 7.54 7.06 -11.07
CA TRP A 235 8.12 5.74 -11.21
C TRP A 235 7.02 4.67 -11.21
N LEU A 236 7.05 3.78 -12.20
CA LEU A 236 6.15 2.64 -12.28
C LEU A 236 6.92 1.35 -11.98
N LEU A 237 6.52 0.66 -10.93
CA LEU A 237 7.00 -0.67 -10.60
C LEU A 237 6.10 -1.72 -11.25
N CYS A 238 6.61 -2.42 -12.25
CA CYS A 238 5.86 -3.48 -12.92
C CYS A 238 5.71 -4.72 -12.03
N ASN A 239 4.49 -5.25 -11.99
CA ASN A 239 4.13 -6.42 -11.19
C ASN A 239 3.62 -7.54 -12.10
N VAL A 240 4.22 -8.71 -11.95
CA VAL A 240 3.77 -9.94 -12.59
C VAL A 240 2.87 -10.69 -11.60
N PRO A 241 1.57 -10.90 -11.89
CA PRO A 241 0.70 -11.67 -11.00
C PRO A 241 1.14 -13.12 -10.91
N ARG A 242 0.97 -13.73 -9.72
CA ARG A 242 1.29 -15.15 -9.46
C ARG A 242 0.66 -16.14 -10.43
N ALA A 243 -0.51 -15.79 -10.97
CA ALA A 243 -1.21 -16.62 -11.94
C ALA A 243 -0.34 -16.89 -13.19
N TYR A 244 0.63 -16.02 -13.51
CA TYR A 244 1.56 -16.18 -14.62
C TYR A 244 2.59 -17.32 -14.42
N ASP A 245 2.97 -17.58 -13.15
CA ASP A 245 4.03 -18.54 -12.79
C ASP A 245 3.46 -19.91 -12.35
N GLY A 246 2.14 -20.04 -12.23
CA GLY A 246 1.47 -21.25 -11.73
C GLY A 246 1.41 -22.41 -12.74
N SER A 247 1.70 -23.63 -12.29
CA SER A 247 1.56 -24.84 -13.11
C SER A 247 0.09 -25.25 -13.28
N GLY A 248 -0.43 -25.23 -14.51
CA GLY A 248 -1.68 -25.92 -14.89
C GLY A 248 -2.72 -25.06 -15.62
N ALA A 249 -2.84 -23.77 -15.27
CA ALA A 249 -3.72 -22.80 -15.95
C ALA A 249 -2.96 -21.53 -16.42
N GLY A 250 -1.66 -21.46 -16.11
CA GLY A 250 -0.99 -20.23 -15.69
C GLY A 250 -0.56 -19.23 -16.75
N ARG A 251 -1.14 -19.20 -17.94
CA ARG A 251 -0.80 -18.18 -18.96
C ARG A 251 -1.99 -17.73 -19.81
N LEU A 252 -3.23 -18.05 -19.41
CA LEU A 252 -4.42 -17.50 -20.07
C LEU A 252 -4.36 -15.98 -20.03
N GLY A 253 -4.61 -15.31 -21.15
CA GLY A 253 -4.42 -13.85 -21.27
C GLY A 253 -3.05 -13.40 -21.78
N SER A 254 -2.01 -14.24 -21.75
CA SER A 254 -0.66 -13.83 -22.24
C SER A 254 -0.57 -13.76 -23.77
N LYS A 255 -1.29 -14.63 -24.48
CA LYS A 255 -1.23 -14.76 -25.96
C LYS A 255 -2.58 -14.60 -26.65
N ARG A 256 -3.67 -14.74 -25.90
CA ARG A 256 -5.04 -14.76 -26.41
C ARG A 256 -5.96 -14.05 -25.43
N THR A 257 -6.94 -13.33 -25.97
CA THR A 257 -7.90 -12.58 -25.16
C THR A 257 -9.04 -13.47 -24.67
N ARG A 258 -9.85 -12.97 -23.73
CA ARG A 258 -11.06 -13.68 -23.26
C ARG A 258 -12.06 -14.04 -24.37
N TRP A 259 -11.98 -13.37 -25.52
CA TRP A 259 -12.85 -13.63 -26.67
C TRP A 259 -12.51 -14.92 -27.40
N GLU A 260 -11.29 -15.42 -27.21
CA GLU A 260 -10.78 -16.68 -27.77
C GLU A 260 -10.78 -17.82 -26.74
N ALA A 261 -11.37 -17.58 -25.56
CA ALA A 261 -11.42 -18.54 -24.47
C ALA A 261 -12.26 -19.77 -24.85
N GLU A 262 -11.75 -20.97 -24.56
CA GLU A 262 -12.47 -22.20 -24.85
C GLU A 262 -13.74 -22.32 -24.00
N LYS A 263 -14.86 -22.71 -24.65
CA LYS A 263 -16.13 -22.99 -23.96
C LYS A 263 -16.11 -24.36 -23.29
N SER A 264 -16.83 -24.46 -22.18
CA SER A 264 -17.09 -25.74 -21.50
C SER A 264 -17.75 -26.72 -22.47
N VAL A 265 -17.26 -27.96 -22.51
CA VAL A 265 -17.89 -29.06 -23.24
C VAL A 265 -18.39 -30.06 -22.21
N GLN A 266 -19.71 -30.18 -22.12
CA GLN A 266 -20.35 -31.26 -21.39
C GLN A 266 -20.49 -32.46 -22.32
N SER A 267 -20.03 -33.62 -21.88
CA SER A 267 -20.15 -34.88 -22.61
C SER A 267 -20.29 -36.01 -21.60
N GLU A 268 -21.05 -37.05 -21.96
CA GLU A 268 -21.14 -38.30 -21.18
C GLU A 268 -19.81 -39.06 -21.21
N ASP A 269 -19.00 -38.86 -22.26
CA ASP A 269 -17.64 -39.36 -22.36
C ASP A 269 -16.68 -38.47 -21.55
N ARG A 270 -16.15 -39.02 -20.45
CA ARG A 270 -15.22 -38.32 -19.54
C ARG A 270 -13.98 -37.78 -20.26
N SER A 271 -13.54 -38.40 -21.35
CA SER A 271 -12.37 -37.97 -22.13
C SER A 271 -12.62 -36.70 -22.96
N LYS A 272 -13.88 -36.40 -23.28
CA LYS A 272 -14.30 -35.23 -24.06
C LYS A 272 -14.78 -34.07 -23.20
N ARG A 273 -14.90 -34.29 -21.89
CA ARG A 273 -15.34 -33.29 -20.93
C ARG A 273 -14.22 -32.29 -20.66
N ARG A 274 -14.44 -31.02 -20.98
CA ARG A 274 -13.54 -29.91 -20.60
C ARG A 274 -14.30 -28.81 -19.88
N LYS A 275 -13.66 -28.24 -18.85
CA LYS A 275 -14.11 -26.99 -18.24
C LYS A 275 -13.70 -25.84 -19.15
N GLY A 276 -14.58 -24.86 -19.33
CA GLY A 276 -14.24 -23.66 -20.09
C GLY A 276 -13.17 -22.82 -19.42
N GLU A 277 -12.54 -21.95 -20.20
CA GLU A 277 -11.47 -21.07 -19.77
C GLU A 277 -11.99 -19.73 -19.26
N MET A 278 -13.19 -19.31 -19.66
CA MET A 278 -13.81 -18.04 -19.23
C MET A 278 -13.85 -17.81 -17.71
N PRO A 279 -14.15 -18.81 -16.84
CA PRO A 279 -14.13 -18.60 -15.39
C PRO A 279 -12.72 -18.62 -14.78
N GLN A 280 -11.67 -18.84 -15.58
CA GLN A 280 -10.30 -18.84 -15.10
C GLN A 280 -9.73 -17.41 -15.05
N ASN A 281 -8.70 -17.21 -14.25
CA ASN A 281 -8.05 -15.91 -14.13
C ASN A 281 -7.20 -15.61 -15.37
N PHE A 282 -7.58 -14.60 -16.14
CA PHE A 282 -6.77 -14.09 -17.23
C PHE A 282 -5.67 -13.18 -16.67
N TYR A 283 -4.46 -13.40 -17.16
CA TYR A 283 -3.27 -12.63 -16.88
C TYR A 283 -3.40 -11.19 -17.40
N ALA A 284 -3.02 -10.24 -16.55
CA ALA A 284 -2.65 -8.88 -16.93
C ALA A 284 -1.51 -8.43 -16.00
N MET A 285 -0.49 -7.75 -16.54
CA MET A 285 0.47 -7.06 -15.67
C MET A 285 -0.25 -5.91 -14.97
N THR A 286 0.12 -5.70 -13.72
CA THR A 286 -0.28 -4.50 -12.98
C THR A 286 0.97 -3.67 -12.70
N ALA A 287 0.79 -2.44 -12.24
CA ALA A 287 1.89 -1.60 -11.79
C ALA A 287 1.58 -0.95 -10.45
N THR A 288 2.64 -0.60 -9.74
CA THR A 288 2.56 0.28 -8.57
C THR A 288 3.21 1.60 -8.95
N GLU A 289 2.44 2.67 -8.92
CA GLU A 289 2.93 4.02 -9.07
C GLU A 289 3.63 4.46 -7.78
N ILE A 290 4.84 4.99 -7.91
CA ILE A 290 5.65 5.53 -6.82
C ILE A 290 6.02 6.97 -7.17
N LEU A 291 5.57 7.91 -6.36
CA LEU A 291 5.85 9.33 -6.52
C LEU A 291 6.35 9.93 -5.19
N PRO A 292 7.68 10.11 -5.03
CA PRO A 292 8.23 10.93 -3.97
C PRO A 292 7.92 12.41 -4.22
N ILE A 293 7.16 13.02 -3.32
CA ILE A 293 6.78 14.43 -3.32
C ILE A 293 7.68 15.16 -2.31
N GLY A 294 8.39 16.19 -2.76
CA GLY A 294 9.43 16.86 -1.98
C GLY A 294 10.80 16.22 -2.21
N GLY A 295 11.63 16.18 -1.17
CA GLY A 295 13.02 15.74 -1.24
C GLY A 295 14.00 16.87 -1.61
N PRO A 296 15.26 16.80 -1.16
CA PRO A 296 16.25 17.86 -1.36
C PRO A 296 16.79 17.94 -2.80
N SER A 297 16.64 16.89 -3.61
CA SER A 297 17.10 16.86 -5.00
C SER A 297 16.40 15.79 -5.83
N ASP A 298 16.67 15.77 -7.14
CA ASP A 298 16.15 14.77 -8.08
C ASP A 298 16.74 13.39 -7.78
N GLU A 299 18.03 13.33 -7.44
CA GLU A 299 18.72 12.11 -7.02
C GLU A 299 18.12 11.55 -5.73
N ALA A 300 17.66 12.42 -4.82
CA ALA A 300 16.96 11.98 -3.61
C ALA A 300 15.61 11.35 -3.95
N ARG A 301 14.85 11.96 -4.88
CA ARG A 301 13.57 11.40 -5.36
C ARG A 301 13.77 10.04 -6.03
N GLU A 302 14.74 9.91 -6.92
CA GLU A 302 15.08 8.63 -7.55
C GLU A 302 15.48 7.56 -6.52
N ALA A 303 16.35 7.92 -5.56
CA ALA A 303 16.80 7.01 -4.51
C ALA A 303 15.63 6.53 -3.64
N LEU A 304 14.71 7.42 -3.28
CA LEU A 304 13.51 7.09 -2.51
C LEU A 304 12.54 6.20 -3.29
N ALA A 305 12.35 6.45 -4.58
CA ALA A 305 11.52 5.60 -5.44
C ALA A 305 12.12 4.20 -5.57
N ALA A 306 13.43 4.10 -5.83
CA ALA A 306 14.15 2.83 -5.93
C ALA A 306 14.14 2.05 -4.61
N MET A 307 14.39 2.72 -3.48
CA MET A 307 14.30 2.12 -2.14
C MET A 307 12.88 1.59 -1.87
N THR A 308 11.85 2.38 -2.19
CA THR A 308 10.45 1.98 -2.01
C THR A 308 10.13 0.73 -2.84
N ALA A 309 10.56 0.69 -4.10
CA ALA A 309 10.38 -0.48 -4.96
C ALA A 309 11.08 -1.74 -4.42
N ARG A 310 12.32 -1.59 -3.92
CA ARG A 310 13.05 -2.70 -3.26
C ARG A 310 12.33 -3.18 -2.00
N LEU A 311 11.77 -2.27 -1.20
CA LEU A 311 10.94 -2.62 -0.04
C LEU A 311 9.58 -3.24 -0.40
N CYS A 312 9.04 -3.02 -1.60
CA CYS A 312 7.89 -3.78 -2.09
C CYS A 312 8.29 -5.24 -2.44
N HIS A 313 9.53 -5.45 -2.88
CA HIS A 313 10.05 -6.79 -3.17
C HIS A 313 10.45 -7.59 -1.93
N GLN A 314 10.85 -6.91 -0.85
CA GLN A 314 11.16 -7.56 0.42
C GLN A 314 9.99 -7.44 1.38
N THR A 315 9.36 -8.57 1.70
CA THR A 315 8.28 -8.58 2.69
C THR A 315 8.74 -9.26 3.98
N LEU A 316 8.23 -8.79 5.12
CA LEU A 316 8.56 -9.35 6.44
C LEU A 316 8.02 -10.79 6.64
N PHE A 317 6.99 -11.20 5.91
CA PHE A 317 6.19 -12.40 6.21
C PHE A 317 6.09 -13.38 5.04
N TRP A 318 6.54 -12.97 3.85
CA TRP A 318 6.28 -13.69 2.61
C TRP A 318 7.52 -13.68 1.68
N SER A 319 7.72 -14.75 0.91
CA SER A 319 8.89 -14.91 0.01
C SER A 319 8.72 -14.26 -1.37
N ASP A 320 7.49 -13.96 -1.73
CA ASP A 320 7.06 -13.20 -2.91
C ASP A 320 6.79 -11.71 -2.58
N ARG A 321 6.54 -10.91 -3.61
CA ARG A 321 6.37 -9.45 -3.55
C ARG A 321 5.11 -9.03 -2.80
N ALA A 322 5.20 -7.89 -2.09
CA ALA A 322 4.03 -7.17 -1.59
C ALA A 322 3.71 -5.99 -2.50
N ARG A 323 2.42 -5.61 -2.56
CA ARG A 323 1.98 -4.39 -3.23
C ARG A 323 2.44 -3.11 -2.52
N TYR A 324 2.80 -3.21 -1.25
CA TYR A 324 3.17 -2.08 -0.39
C TYR A 324 4.55 -2.31 0.22
N PRO A 325 5.35 -1.25 0.39
CA PRO A 325 6.65 -1.34 1.06
C PRO A 325 6.46 -1.68 2.53
N VAL A 326 7.48 -2.29 3.13
CA VAL A 326 7.49 -2.80 4.51
C VAL A 326 6.73 -1.95 5.53
N PRO A 327 7.03 -0.64 5.72
CA PRO A 327 6.35 0.14 6.77
C PRO A 327 4.86 0.35 6.48
N LEU A 328 4.48 0.66 5.23
CA LEU A 328 3.06 0.82 4.90
C LEU A 328 2.31 -0.52 4.99
N HIS A 329 2.96 -1.60 4.55
CA HIS A 329 2.42 -2.95 4.67
C HIS A 329 2.22 -3.35 6.14
N ALA A 330 3.19 -3.08 7.02
CA ALA A 330 3.09 -3.38 8.45
C ALA A 330 1.95 -2.59 9.10
N ALA A 331 1.81 -1.30 8.79
CA ALA A 331 0.69 -0.48 9.27
C ALA A 331 -0.67 -1.06 8.83
N ARG A 332 -0.78 -1.45 7.55
CA ARG A 332 -1.99 -2.12 7.03
C ARG A 332 -2.26 -3.45 7.72
N GLN A 333 -1.22 -4.25 7.98
CA GLN A 333 -1.39 -5.54 8.65
C GLN A 333 -1.82 -5.41 10.12
N MET A 334 -1.39 -4.36 10.83
CA MET A 334 -1.91 -4.09 12.17
C MET A 334 -3.44 -3.97 12.17
N ASP A 335 -4.01 -3.32 11.15
CA ASP A 335 -5.47 -3.21 10.93
C ASP A 335 -6.08 -4.55 10.48
N LEU A 336 -5.51 -5.23 9.47
CA LEU A 336 -6.01 -6.52 8.95
C LEU A 336 -6.10 -7.63 10.00
N ASP A 337 -5.15 -7.65 10.93
CA ASP A 337 -5.08 -8.63 12.00
C ASP A 337 -5.94 -8.28 13.22
N HIS A 338 -6.53 -7.07 13.24
CA HIS A 338 -7.34 -6.64 14.36
C HIS A 338 -8.59 -7.54 14.52
N PRO A 339 -8.97 -7.96 15.74
CA PRO A 339 -10.10 -8.88 15.94
C PRO A 339 -11.43 -8.42 15.35
N GLN A 340 -11.67 -7.11 15.28
CA GLN A 340 -12.86 -6.52 14.67
C GLN A 340 -12.76 -6.35 13.15
N TYR A 341 -11.59 -6.61 12.54
CA TYR A 341 -11.42 -6.55 11.08
C TYR A 341 -12.21 -7.65 10.36
N ARG A 342 -12.14 -8.90 10.85
CA ARG A 342 -12.77 -10.08 10.20
C ARG A 342 -14.09 -10.54 10.79
N ARG A 343 -14.47 -10.09 12.00
CA ARG A 343 -15.79 -10.40 12.62
C ARG A 343 -17.00 -9.80 11.88
N GLU A 344 -16.81 -9.37 10.63
CA GLU A 344 -17.82 -8.80 9.74
C GLU A 344 -18.06 -9.67 8.49
N ALA A 345 -17.38 -10.83 8.36
CA ALA A 345 -17.54 -11.78 7.25
C ALA A 345 -18.03 -13.17 7.70
N VAL A 346 -18.64 -13.27 8.89
CA VAL A 346 -19.50 -14.42 9.19
C VAL A 346 -20.89 -14.02 8.76
N ASP A 347 -21.20 -14.27 7.50
CA ASP A 347 -22.58 -14.45 7.10
C ASP A 347 -23.09 -15.63 7.92
N THR A 348 -23.98 -15.35 8.87
CA THR A 348 -25.01 -16.30 9.24
C THR A 348 -25.69 -16.69 7.93
N GLU A 349 -25.31 -17.84 7.35
CA GLU A 349 -26.21 -18.51 6.42
C GLU A 349 -27.50 -18.74 7.21
N PRO A 350 -28.65 -18.17 6.78
CA PRO A 350 -29.91 -18.67 7.25
C PRO A 350 -30.04 -20.05 6.62
N GLY A 351 -29.83 -21.09 7.44
CA GLY A 351 -30.37 -22.41 7.15
C GLY A 351 -31.87 -22.26 6.95
N THR A 352 -32.31 -22.33 5.71
CA THR A 352 -33.67 -22.70 5.35
C THR A 352 -33.57 -23.96 4.50
N GLY A 353 -33.34 -25.07 5.19
CA GLY A 353 -34.04 -26.28 4.80
C GLY A 353 -35.50 -26.03 5.15
N ASP A 354 -36.34 -25.98 4.13
CA ASP A 354 -37.71 -26.50 4.15
C ASP A 354 -38.04 -26.82 2.69
N GLU A 355 -37.84 -28.10 2.38
CA GLU A 355 -38.52 -28.76 1.27
C GLU A 355 -40.02 -28.77 1.63
N GLU A 356 -40.81 -27.94 0.98
CA GLU A 356 -42.24 -28.23 0.82
C GLU A 356 -42.50 -28.52 -0.66
N GLU A 357 -42.60 -29.82 -0.94
CA GLU A 357 -43.35 -30.37 -2.05
C GLU A 357 -44.77 -29.80 -2.06
N ALA A 358 -45.18 -29.23 -3.19
CA ALA A 358 -46.58 -29.13 -3.57
C ALA A 358 -46.70 -29.31 -5.08
N THR A 359 -46.75 -30.57 -5.51
CA THR A 359 -47.40 -30.99 -6.75
C THR A 359 -48.54 -31.93 -6.41
N GLU A 360 -49.72 -31.54 -6.88
CA GLU A 360 -51.06 -32.17 -6.84
C GLU A 360 -51.94 -31.98 -5.60
#